data_AF-A0A5C6YY06-F1
#
_entry.id   AF-A0A5C6YY06-F1
#
_cell.length_a   1.000
_cell.length_b   1.000
_cell.length_c   1.000
_cell.angle_alpha   90.00
_cell.angle_beta   90.00
_cell.angle_gamma   90.00
#
_symmetry.space_group_name_H-M   'P 1'
#
loop_
_entity.id
_entity.type
_entity.pdbx_description
1 polymer ?
#
loop_
_entity_poly.entity_id
_entity_poly.type
_entity_poly.pdbx_seq_one_letter_code
_entity_poly.pdbx_strand_id
1 'polypeptide(L)'
;MKKILFLFALSFAILGCKNEKSEETPLVEAEEIAINYQTFGDKISDENVLSKSEMMDKYKSLKPGDTVNVKFTATVKDVCQKKGCWMNLEMGEQEAMVRFKDYGFFMPKDIAGQEIIVNGKAYVEEMSVEDQRHYAEDGGKSVEEIAAITAPKRTLAFEADGVLIPEVEKQ
;
A
#
# COMPACT_ATOMS: atom_id res chain seq x y z
N MET A 1 27.15 23.22 84.20
CA MET A 1 27.61 23.39 82.79
C MET A 1 27.46 22.02 82.14
N LYS A 2 26.65 21.73 81.14
CA LYS A 2 26.22 22.48 79.94
C LYS A 2 24.82 21.94 79.55
N LYS A 3 24.01 22.86 79.03
CA LYS A 3 22.57 22.80 78.70
C LYS A 3 22.29 21.81 77.55
N ILE A 4 21.14 21.15 77.43
CA ILE A 4 19.92 21.50 76.63
C ILE A 4 19.09 20.17 76.64
N LEU A 5 17.88 19.98 77.17
CA LEU A 5 16.55 20.64 77.05
C LEU A 5 15.96 20.54 75.63
N PHE A 6 15.10 19.55 75.35
CA PHE A 6 13.75 19.74 74.81
C PHE A 6 12.98 18.41 74.63
N LEU A 7 11.85 18.32 75.32
CA LEU A 7 10.70 17.44 75.06
C LEU A 7 10.00 17.90 73.77
N PHE A 8 9.59 16.97 72.90
CA PHE A 8 8.22 16.96 72.37
C PHE A 8 7.91 15.64 71.65
N ALA A 9 6.87 14.96 72.13
CA ALA A 9 6.17 13.90 71.43
C ALA A 9 5.12 14.51 70.51
N LEU A 10 4.95 14.01 69.28
CA LEU A 10 3.64 13.64 68.73
C LEU A 10 3.79 12.97 67.36
N SER A 11 3.18 11.80 67.23
CA SER A 11 2.93 11.10 65.97
C SER A 11 2.13 11.97 65.01
N PHE A 12 2.54 12.06 63.74
CA PHE A 12 1.66 12.50 62.65
C PHE A 12 1.86 11.59 61.44
N ALA A 13 0.74 11.02 61.01
CA ALA A 13 0.60 10.10 59.91
C ALA A 13 1.03 10.74 58.60
N ILE A 14 1.83 10.00 57.83
CA ILE A 14 2.11 10.27 56.43
C ILE A 14 1.04 9.51 55.64
N LEU A 15 0.24 10.22 54.84
CA LEU A 15 -0.31 9.80 53.54
C LEU A 15 -1.29 10.88 53.07
N GLY A 16 -0.78 11.80 52.26
CA GLY A 16 -1.54 12.84 51.60
C GLY A 16 -0.74 13.38 50.43
N CYS A 17 -0.69 12.64 49.32
CA CYS A 17 -0.21 13.17 48.06
C CYS A 17 -1.34 13.89 47.35
N LYS A 18 -1.07 15.19 47.17
CA LYS A 18 -1.84 16.20 46.46
C LYS A 18 -1.67 15.97 44.95
N ASN A 19 -2.79 16.15 44.27
CA ASN A 19 -2.97 16.01 42.83
C ASN A 19 -2.09 17.00 42.04
N GLU A 20 -1.20 16.49 41.19
CA GLU A 20 -0.57 17.25 40.11
C GLU A 20 -0.89 16.51 38.80
N LYS A 21 -1.86 17.07 38.06
CA LYS A 21 -2.30 16.62 36.75
C LYS A 21 -1.19 16.96 35.74
N SER A 22 -0.34 15.99 35.45
CA SER A 22 0.44 15.97 34.21
C SER A 22 -0.50 15.49 33.10
N GLU A 23 -0.78 16.35 32.12
CA GLU A 23 -1.43 15.95 30.89
C GLU A 23 -0.46 15.08 30.08
N GLU A 24 -0.59 13.77 30.23
CA GLU A 24 -0.07 12.82 29.26
C GLU A 24 -1.01 12.81 28.06
N THR A 25 -0.60 13.49 26.99
CA THR A 25 -1.01 13.15 25.62
C THR A 25 -0.84 11.64 25.44
N PRO A 26 -1.88 10.87 25.08
CA PRO A 26 -1.69 9.48 24.69
C PRO A 26 -0.92 9.50 23.37
N LEU A 27 0.39 9.23 23.46
CA LEU A 27 1.12 8.66 22.35
C LEU A 27 0.41 7.34 22.05
N VAL A 28 -0.20 7.28 20.87
CA VAL A 28 -0.68 6.04 20.27
C VAL A 28 0.56 5.18 20.10
N GLU A 29 0.84 4.37 21.11
CA GLU A 29 1.64 3.17 20.99
C GLU A 29 0.93 2.36 19.91
N ALA A 30 1.55 2.29 18.73
CA ALA A 30 1.05 1.48 17.64
C ALA A 30 0.98 0.04 18.16
N GLU A 31 -0.23 -0.41 18.49
CA GLU A 31 -0.49 -1.83 18.67
C GLU A 31 0.01 -2.53 17.40
N GLU A 32 1.05 -3.35 17.55
CA GLU A 32 1.37 -4.36 16.55
C GLU A 32 0.22 -5.35 16.51
N ILE A 33 -0.82 -5.00 15.76
CA ILE A 33 -1.85 -5.95 15.35
C ILE A 33 -1.10 -6.94 14.45
N ALA A 34 -0.87 -8.16 14.95
CA ALA A 34 -0.37 -9.25 14.13
C ALA A 34 -1.44 -9.55 13.07
N ILE A 35 -1.28 -8.96 11.88
CA ILE A 35 -2.14 -9.23 10.74
C ILE A 35 -1.67 -10.55 10.13
N ASN A 36 -2.55 -11.55 10.12
CA ASN A 36 -2.29 -12.76 9.34
C ASN A 36 -2.47 -12.45 7.85
N TYR A 37 -1.64 -13.06 7.01
CA TYR A 37 -1.70 -12.87 5.57
C TYR A 37 -1.82 -14.20 4.83
N GLN A 38 -2.66 -14.22 3.80
CA GLN A 38 -2.58 -15.20 2.73
C GLN A 38 -1.45 -14.79 1.78
N THR A 39 -0.49 -15.69 1.57
CA THR A 39 0.66 -15.47 0.69
C THR A 39 0.46 -16.13 -0.67
N PHE A 40 0.78 -15.40 -1.74
CA PHE A 40 0.79 -15.90 -3.11
C PHE A 40 2.12 -15.59 -3.79
N GLY A 41 2.61 -16.51 -4.61
CA GLY A 41 3.92 -16.40 -5.25
C GLY A 41 5.06 -16.64 -4.27
N ASP A 42 6.12 -15.85 -4.40
CA ASP A 42 7.29 -15.89 -3.53
C ASP A 42 6.93 -15.43 -2.11
N LYS A 43 7.60 -16.01 -1.12
CA LYS A 43 7.44 -15.61 0.28
C LYS A 43 8.06 -14.22 0.49
N ILE A 44 7.26 -13.27 0.95
CA ILE A 44 7.67 -11.90 1.25
C ILE A 44 7.25 -11.52 2.68
N SER A 45 7.92 -10.52 3.26
CA SER A 45 7.51 -9.90 4.53
C SER A 45 6.60 -8.69 4.29
N ASP A 46 5.95 -8.21 5.35
CA ASP A 46 5.19 -6.96 5.43
C ASP A 46 6.05 -5.76 5.90
N GLU A 47 7.36 -5.94 6.06
CA GLU A 47 8.31 -4.87 6.39
C GLU A 47 8.75 -4.07 5.15
N ASN A 48 9.20 -2.82 5.31
CA ASN A 48 9.73 -1.99 4.21
C ASN A 48 8.75 -1.85 3.02
N VAL A 49 7.46 -1.66 3.33
CA VAL A 49 6.40 -1.49 2.35
C VAL A 49 6.20 0.00 2.09
N LEU A 50 6.32 0.42 0.83
CA LEU A 50 6.02 1.78 0.42
C LEU A 50 4.52 2.04 0.48
N SER A 51 4.15 3.26 0.84
CA SER A 51 2.80 3.78 0.63
C SER A 51 2.51 3.94 -0.86
N LYS A 52 1.21 3.97 -1.21
CA LYS A 52 0.75 4.32 -2.57
C LYS A 52 1.35 5.64 -3.07
N SER A 53 1.49 6.65 -2.21
CA SER A 53 2.03 7.96 -2.59
C SER A 53 3.51 7.85 -2.98
N GLU A 54 4.32 7.19 -2.16
CA GLU A 54 5.74 6.97 -2.45
C GLU A 54 5.92 6.16 -3.74
N MET A 55 5.06 5.16 -3.96
CA MET A 55 5.08 4.39 -5.19
C MET A 55 4.71 5.24 -6.41
N MET A 56 3.74 6.15 -6.30
CA MET A 56 3.41 7.08 -7.39
C MET A 56 4.56 8.00 -7.75
N ASP A 57 5.34 8.44 -6.76
CA ASP A 57 6.54 9.24 -7.03
C ASP A 57 7.62 8.44 -7.77
N LYS A 58 7.75 7.14 -7.48
CA LYS A 58 8.58 6.24 -8.30
C LYS A 58 8.06 6.19 -9.74
N TYR A 59 6.77 5.94 -9.95
CA TYR A 59 6.19 5.86 -11.31
C TYR A 59 6.37 7.13 -12.14
N LYS A 60 6.28 8.33 -11.53
CA LYS A 60 6.52 9.60 -12.22
C LYS A 60 7.97 9.74 -12.71
N SER A 61 8.91 9.11 -12.01
CA SER A 61 10.33 9.16 -12.35
C SER A 61 10.76 8.19 -13.45
N LEU A 62 9.98 7.14 -13.71
CA LEU A 62 10.32 6.10 -14.69
C LEU A 62 10.09 6.56 -16.14
N LYS A 63 10.95 6.13 -17.06
CA LYS A 63 10.75 6.21 -18.50
C LYS A 63 10.51 4.82 -19.09
N PRO A 64 9.91 4.70 -20.29
CA PRO A 64 9.80 3.41 -20.96
C PRO A 64 11.18 2.72 -21.07
N GLY A 65 11.25 1.47 -20.63
CA GLY A 65 12.50 0.69 -20.54
C GLY A 65 13.15 0.69 -19.15
N ASP A 66 12.81 1.64 -18.27
CA ASP A 66 13.24 1.61 -16.88
C ASP A 66 12.44 0.58 -16.08
N THR A 67 13.08 -0.01 -15.08
CA THR A 67 12.43 -0.89 -14.10
C THR A 67 12.94 -0.59 -12.70
N VAL A 68 12.10 -0.79 -11.69
CA VAL A 68 12.49 -0.69 -10.28
C VAL A 68 11.84 -1.80 -9.46
N ASN A 69 12.65 -2.47 -8.63
CA ASN A 69 12.15 -3.44 -7.66
C ASN A 69 11.60 -2.70 -6.44
N VAL A 70 10.35 -2.96 -6.11
CA VAL A 70 9.64 -2.28 -5.04
C VAL A 70 8.62 -3.22 -4.38
N LYS A 71 8.30 -2.91 -3.13
CA LYS A 71 7.20 -3.49 -2.40
C LYS A 71 6.32 -2.37 -1.89
N PHE A 72 5.03 -2.43 -2.14
CA PHE A 72 4.11 -1.37 -1.76
C PHE A 72 2.72 -1.88 -1.46
N THR A 73 1.96 -1.08 -0.71
CA THR A 73 0.54 -1.33 -0.42
C THR A 73 -0.37 -0.57 -1.40
N ALA A 74 -1.42 -1.23 -1.87
CA ALA A 74 -2.47 -0.61 -2.67
C ALA A 74 -3.78 -1.39 -2.62
N THR A 75 -4.88 -0.70 -2.91
CA THR A 75 -6.21 -1.29 -3.02
C THR A 75 -6.38 -1.97 -4.38
N VAL A 76 -6.89 -3.19 -4.38
CA VAL A 76 -7.25 -3.90 -5.61
C VAL A 76 -8.52 -3.29 -6.19
N LYS A 77 -8.47 -2.82 -7.43
CA LYS A 77 -9.64 -2.32 -8.14
C LYS A 77 -10.46 -3.45 -8.74
N ASP A 78 -9.80 -4.33 -9.48
CA ASP A 78 -10.43 -5.47 -10.12
C ASP A 78 -9.42 -6.61 -10.36
N VAL A 79 -9.99 -7.79 -10.61
CA VAL A 79 -9.23 -9.01 -10.90
C VAL A 79 -9.82 -9.65 -12.15
N CYS A 80 -8.97 -10.29 -12.96
CA CYS A 80 -9.41 -11.10 -14.08
C CYS A 80 -10.42 -12.16 -13.65
N GLN A 81 -11.70 -11.96 -13.97
CA GLN A 81 -12.78 -12.85 -13.52
C GLN A 81 -12.74 -14.25 -14.16
N LYS A 82 -11.98 -14.42 -15.25
CA LYS A 82 -11.80 -15.73 -15.88
C LYS A 82 -10.97 -16.66 -14.99
N LYS A 83 -9.84 -16.18 -14.46
CA LYS A 83 -8.84 -17.05 -13.83
C LYS A 83 -7.91 -16.38 -12.83
N GLY A 84 -8.08 -15.09 -12.53
CA GLY A 84 -7.23 -14.37 -11.59
C GLY A 84 -5.80 -14.13 -12.08
N CYS A 85 -5.54 -14.12 -13.39
CA CYS A 85 -4.20 -14.00 -13.97
C CYS A 85 -3.62 -12.58 -14.03
N TRP A 86 -4.44 -11.59 -13.70
CA TRP A 86 -4.04 -10.20 -13.60
C TRP A 86 -5.00 -9.49 -12.65
N MET A 87 -4.58 -8.36 -12.12
CA MET A 87 -5.42 -7.44 -11.34
C MET A 87 -5.01 -5.99 -11.63
N ASN A 88 -5.91 -5.02 -11.47
CA ASN A 88 -5.54 -3.61 -11.42
C ASN A 88 -5.52 -3.11 -9.98
N LEU A 89 -4.53 -2.27 -9.67
CA LEU A 89 -4.41 -1.58 -8.40
C LEU A 89 -4.80 -0.12 -8.55
N GLU A 90 -5.49 0.43 -7.56
CA GLU A 90 -5.84 1.85 -7.51
C GLU A 90 -4.61 2.70 -7.21
N MET A 91 -4.23 3.57 -8.16
CA MET A 91 -3.02 4.39 -8.10
C MET A 91 -3.37 5.88 -8.24
N GLY A 92 -4.36 6.34 -7.46
CA GLY A 92 -4.89 7.70 -7.51
C GLY A 92 -5.88 7.86 -8.65
N GLU A 93 -5.63 8.78 -9.57
CA GLU A 93 -6.43 8.94 -10.80
C GLU A 93 -6.09 7.89 -11.87
N GLN A 94 -5.02 7.12 -11.67
CA GLN A 94 -4.55 6.07 -12.56
C GLN A 94 -4.69 4.69 -11.92
N GLU A 95 -4.43 3.65 -12.72
CA GLU A 95 -4.37 2.27 -12.28
C GLU A 95 -3.02 1.67 -12.67
N ALA A 96 -2.54 0.73 -11.86
CA ALA A 96 -1.41 -0.13 -12.24
C ALA A 96 -1.91 -1.52 -12.61
N MET A 97 -1.63 -1.94 -13.83
CA MET A 97 -1.92 -3.29 -14.32
C MET A 97 -0.86 -4.24 -13.78
N VAL A 98 -1.29 -5.18 -12.94
CA VAL A 98 -0.42 -6.20 -12.34
C VAL A 98 -0.56 -7.51 -13.10
N ARG A 99 0.57 -8.06 -13.53
CA ARG A 99 0.70 -9.43 -14.02
C ARG A 99 1.64 -10.19 -13.10
N PHE A 100 1.47 -11.51 -13.04
CA PHE A 100 2.25 -12.37 -12.16
C PHE A 100 3.42 -12.96 -12.93
N LYS A 101 4.61 -12.87 -12.33
CA LYS A 101 5.87 -13.36 -12.88
C LYS A 101 5.73 -14.81 -13.34
N ASP A 102 6.21 -15.08 -14.55
CA ASP A 102 6.17 -16.39 -15.19
C ASP A 102 4.76 -17.01 -15.28
N TYR A 103 3.71 -16.18 -15.13
CA TYR A 103 2.34 -16.66 -15.02
C TYR A 103 2.17 -17.69 -13.88
N GLY A 104 2.97 -17.56 -12.81
CA GLY A 104 3.20 -18.61 -11.82
C GLY A 104 2.11 -18.79 -10.77
N PHE A 105 1.22 -17.81 -10.60
CA PHE A 105 0.13 -17.86 -9.62
C PHE A 105 -1.07 -16.99 -10.02
N PHE A 106 -2.18 -17.18 -9.31
CA PHE A 106 -3.47 -16.54 -9.61
C PHE A 106 -4.10 -15.97 -8.34
N MET A 107 -4.71 -14.79 -8.46
CA MET A 107 -5.41 -14.15 -7.35
C MET A 107 -6.83 -14.70 -7.17
N PRO A 108 -7.35 -14.74 -5.92
CA PRO A 108 -8.78 -14.87 -5.70
C PRO A 108 -9.55 -13.78 -6.45
N LYS A 109 -10.75 -14.08 -6.92
CA LYS A 109 -11.50 -13.17 -7.82
C LYS A 109 -12.34 -12.14 -7.07
N ASP A 110 -12.47 -12.31 -5.77
CA ASP A 110 -13.33 -11.59 -4.84
C ASP A 110 -12.54 -10.65 -3.90
N ILE A 111 -11.33 -10.27 -4.30
CA ILE A 111 -10.46 -9.36 -3.52
C ILE A 111 -10.55 -7.90 -3.95
N ALA A 112 -11.44 -7.56 -4.89
CA ALA A 112 -11.69 -6.17 -5.25
C ALA A 112 -12.13 -5.38 -4.00
N GLY A 113 -11.54 -4.20 -3.82
CA GLY A 113 -11.69 -3.34 -2.64
C GLY A 113 -10.79 -3.67 -1.46
N GLN A 114 -10.06 -4.80 -1.48
CA GLN A 114 -9.11 -5.13 -0.41
C GLN A 114 -7.78 -4.40 -0.62
N GLU A 115 -7.18 -3.93 0.47
CA GLU A 115 -5.80 -3.44 0.48
C GLU A 115 -4.84 -4.62 0.62
N ILE A 116 -3.83 -4.66 -0.25
CA ILE A 116 -2.86 -5.76 -0.32
C ILE A 116 -1.44 -5.22 -0.39
N ILE A 117 -0.46 -6.08 -0.09
CA ILE A 117 0.95 -5.79 -0.31
C ILE A 117 1.41 -6.56 -1.55
N VAL A 118 2.05 -5.86 -2.49
CA VAL A 118 2.63 -6.46 -3.70
C VAL A 118 4.13 -6.21 -3.75
N ASN A 119 4.90 -7.23 -4.12
CA ASN A 119 6.34 -7.18 -4.35
C ASN A 119 6.66 -7.56 -5.80
N GLY A 120 7.62 -6.85 -6.39
CA GLY A 120 8.05 -7.13 -7.75
C GLY A 120 8.62 -5.91 -8.47
N LYS A 121 8.46 -5.88 -9.79
CA LYS A 121 9.04 -4.86 -10.68
C LYS A 121 7.98 -3.89 -11.18
N ALA A 122 8.16 -2.61 -10.90
CA ALA A 122 7.39 -1.53 -11.49
C ALA A 122 8.06 -1.00 -12.75
N TYR A 123 7.25 -0.71 -13.77
CA TYR A 123 7.67 -0.11 -15.03
C TYR A 123 6.51 0.64 -15.69
N VAL A 124 6.80 1.37 -16.76
CA VAL A 124 5.79 2.12 -17.52
C VAL A 124 5.84 1.74 -18.99
N GLU A 125 4.65 1.64 -19.59
CA GLU A 125 4.48 1.46 -21.02
C GLU A 125 3.93 2.75 -21.61
N GLU A 126 4.37 3.09 -22.82
CA GLU A 126 3.88 4.26 -23.55
C GLU A 126 3.51 3.84 -24.96
N MET A 127 2.34 4.27 -25.42
CA MET A 127 1.85 4.03 -26.77
C MET A 127 1.70 5.37 -27.49
N SER A 128 2.28 5.48 -28.69
CA SER A 128 2.22 6.70 -29.49
C SER A 128 0.78 6.99 -29.93
N VAL A 129 0.49 8.24 -30.33
CA VAL A 129 -0.82 8.59 -30.90
C VAL A 129 -1.10 7.80 -32.18
N GLU A 130 -0.07 7.59 -33.00
CA GLU A 130 -0.16 6.84 -34.25
C GLU A 130 -0.57 5.38 -34.00
N ASP A 131 0.16 4.69 -33.12
CA ASP A 131 -0.13 3.29 -32.79
C ASP A 131 -1.52 3.15 -32.17
N GLN A 132 -1.89 4.05 -31.25
CA GLN A 132 -3.22 4.05 -30.66
C GLN A 132 -4.34 4.21 -31.69
N ARG A 133 -4.16 5.09 -32.68
CA ARG A 133 -5.14 5.28 -33.76
C ARG A 133 -5.21 4.05 -34.65
N HIS A 134 -4.07 3.46 -35.00
CA HIS A 134 -4.04 2.22 -35.78
C HIS A 134 -4.77 1.07 -35.07
N TYR A 135 -4.52 0.87 -33.77
CA TYR A 135 -5.24 -0.12 -32.97
C TYR A 135 -6.75 0.19 -32.85
N ALA A 136 -7.12 1.47 -32.78
CA ALA A 136 -8.53 1.88 -32.72
C ALA A 136 -9.24 1.64 -34.06
N GLU A 137 -8.58 1.90 -35.20
CA GLU A 137 -9.06 1.58 -36.54
C GLU A 137 -9.28 0.08 -36.71
N ASP A 138 -8.29 -0.75 -36.35
CA ASP A 138 -8.39 -2.21 -36.38
C ASP A 138 -9.50 -2.74 -35.46
N GLY A 139 -9.71 -2.07 -34.33
CA GLY A 139 -10.79 -2.34 -33.38
C GLY A 139 -12.17 -1.84 -33.83
N GLY A 140 -12.28 -1.18 -34.98
CA GLY A 140 -13.54 -0.68 -35.53
C GLY A 140 -14.13 0.52 -34.79
N LYS A 141 -13.30 1.34 -34.15
CA LYS A 141 -13.72 2.59 -33.48
C LYS A 141 -14.20 3.65 -34.47
N SER A 142 -15.05 4.57 -34.03
CA SER A 142 -15.55 5.65 -34.90
C SER A 142 -14.46 6.67 -35.25
N VAL A 143 -14.63 7.39 -36.35
CA VAL A 143 -13.69 8.46 -36.76
C VAL A 143 -13.55 9.52 -35.67
N GLU A 144 -14.63 9.84 -34.97
CA GLU A 144 -14.66 10.79 -33.85
C GLU A 144 -13.86 10.27 -32.65
N GLU A 145 -14.01 8.98 -32.30
CA GLU A 145 -13.23 8.36 -31.22
C GLU A 145 -11.72 8.34 -31.55
N ILE A 146 -11.37 8.03 -32.79
CA ILE A 146 -9.97 8.02 -33.28
C ILE A 146 -9.38 9.43 -33.28
N ALA A 147 -10.17 10.43 -33.72
CA ALA A 147 -9.75 11.82 -33.75
C ALA A 147 -9.52 12.41 -32.34
N ALA A 148 -10.24 11.91 -31.33
CA ALA A 148 -10.06 12.32 -29.93
C ALA A 148 -8.71 11.87 -29.33
N ILE A 149 -8.05 10.86 -29.93
CA ILE A 149 -6.72 10.40 -29.52
C ILE A 149 -5.69 11.45 -29.93
N THR A 150 -5.26 12.27 -28.98
CA THR A 150 -4.39 13.45 -29.22
C THR A 150 -3.11 13.45 -28.40
N ALA A 151 -2.95 12.51 -27.46
CA ALA A 151 -1.77 12.39 -26.63
C ALA A 151 -1.32 10.92 -26.53
N PRO A 152 -0.01 10.66 -26.31
CA PRO A 152 0.47 9.33 -25.97
C PRO A 152 -0.22 8.78 -24.73
N LYS A 153 -0.51 7.48 -24.74
CA LYS A 153 -1.10 6.79 -23.59
C LYS A 153 0.01 6.16 -22.77
N ARG A 154 0.14 6.64 -21.53
CA ARG A 154 1.03 6.07 -20.53
C ARG A 154 0.27 5.11 -19.62
N THR A 155 0.80 3.91 -19.42
CA THR A 155 0.22 2.86 -18.57
C THR A 155 1.21 2.49 -17.47
N LEU A 156 0.74 2.38 -16.23
CA LEU A 156 1.54 1.88 -15.12
C LEU A 156 1.44 0.35 -15.11
N ALA A 157 2.58 -0.33 -15.08
CA ALA A 157 2.64 -1.77 -15.15
C ALA A 157 3.52 -2.35 -14.05
N PHE A 158 3.13 -3.53 -13.57
CA PHE A 158 3.80 -4.21 -12.49
C PHE A 158 3.88 -5.72 -12.75
N GLU A 159 5.08 -6.27 -12.65
CA GLU A 159 5.30 -7.72 -12.62
C GLU A 159 5.49 -8.15 -11.17
N ALA A 160 4.48 -8.75 -10.58
CA ALA A 160 4.51 -9.22 -9.20
C ALA A 160 5.12 -10.63 -9.09
N ASP A 161 6.05 -10.80 -8.16
CA ASP A 161 6.59 -12.11 -7.76
C ASP A 161 5.99 -12.61 -6.45
N GLY A 162 5.51 -11.71 -5.58
CA GLY A 162 4.86 -12.04 -4.31
C GLY A 162 3.72 -11.09 -3.97
N VAL A 163 2.66 -11.62 -3.36
CA VAL A 163 1.49 -10.86 -2.89
C VAL A 163 1.06 -11.34 -1.51
N LEU A 164 0.79 -10.40 -0.60
CA LEU A 164 0.16 -10.67 0.70
C LEU A 164 -1.23 -10.05 0.73
N ILE A 165 -2.23 -10.86 1.07
CA ILE A 165 -3.62 -10.44 1.27
C ILE A 165 -3.93 -10.58 2.76
N PRO A 166 -4.26 -9.49 3.48
CA PRO A 166 -4.67 -9.56 4.88
C PRO A 166 -5.86 -10.53 5.06
N GLU A 167 -5.79 -11.37 6.09
CA GLU A 167 -6.94 -12.16 6.51
C GLU A 167 -7.94 -11.24 7.21
N VAL A 168 -9.03 -10.89 6.52
CA VAL A 168 -10.14 -10.18 7.15
C VAL A 168 -11.01 -11.22 7.87
N GLU A 169 -10.97 -11.25 9.20
CA GLU A 169 -11.95 -12.00 9.98
C GLU A 169 -13.35 -11.45 9.67
N LYS A 170 -14.12 -12.19 8.89
CA LYS A 170 -15.54 -11.88 8.65
C LYS A 170 -16.28 -12.20 9.95
N GLN A 171 -16.59 -11.17 10.74
CA GLN A 171 -17.51 -11.27 11.88
C GLN A 171 -18.93 -11.63 11.42
#